data_AF-A0A5J5BCH0-F1
#
_entry.id   AF-A0A5J5BCH0-F1
#
_cell.length_a   1.000
_cell.length_b   1.000
_cell.length_c   1.000
_cell.angle_alpha   90.00
_cell.angle_beta   90.00
_cell.angle_gamma   90.00
#
_symmetry.space_group_name_H-M   'P 1'
#
loop_
_entity.id
_entity.type
_entity.pdbx_description
1 polymer ?
#
loop_
_entity_poly.entity_id
_entity_poly.type
_entity_poly.pdbx_seq_one_letter_code
_entity_poly.pdbx_strand_id
1 'polypeptide(L)'
;MAKIKRNLLVSLFSITLLSLLVLVLLFSSPLTLRHHYYHHFFSPSNLAIPFPPLPKIAYFICGTNNDGPRITRLLLAIYHPRNYYLLHLDHRASKEQREQLASSVQSFEAFVAADNVNVIEKANWVNGEGSTPLALVLHGAAILLRCNKDWDWFVNLDASDYPLLPQDDFLHILSFMPRDFNFIEHTSNVSWKEYQRILEIVVDPSLYLMSKGRMFMAMKRRKPPNAYRFFTGSSHVILSRKLVEFSILGWDNLPRTLLLFFSNTKVSHRGYFQTLACNSKEFSNTVVNSNLRFIEWDDHRLKEPRNLNLSDLKNMMWSGAAFAGKFPPNDPVLDIIDLHVLHRSKNMISPGGWCLDELGRGTDSCQQWGDPNILRPGPAAMKFEKLLMRLMVNTTLQSNICNRH
;
A
#
# COMPACT_ATOMS: atom_id res chain seq x y z
N MET A 1 10.53 9.48 73.30
CA MET A 1 11.01 9.50 71.90
C MET A 1 10.98 8.13 71.17
N ALA A 2 11.05 6.97 71.85
CA ALA A 2 11.06 5.66 71.18
C ALA A 2 9.73 5.24 70.50
N LYS A 3 8.58 5.65 71.04
CA LYS A 3 7.24 5.28 70.52
C LYS A 3 6.90 5.94 69.18
N ILE A 4 7.39 7.16 68.95
CA ILE A 4 7.17 7.95 67.72
C ILE A 4 7.95 7.35 66.54
N LYS A 5 9.19 6.88 66.78
CA LYS A 5 10.00 6.20 65.75
C LYS A 5 9.36 4.89 65.29
N ARG A 6 8.73 4.12 66.20
CA ARG A 6 8.04 2.87 65.86
C ARG A 6 6.81 3.12 64.99
N ASN A 7 6.01 4.13 65.31
CA ASN A 7 4.82 4.46 64.50
C ASN A 7 5.19 4.99 63.11
N LEU A 8 6.28 5.75 63.00
CA LEU A 8 6.81 6.20 61.71
C LEU A 8 7.33 5.04 60.86
N LEU A 9 8.01 4.07 61.46
CA LEU A 9 8.50 2.88 60.76
C LEU A 9 7.35 2.01 60.24
N VAL A 10 6.30 1.83 61.06
CA VAL A 10 5.10 1.09 60.67
C VAL A 10 4.37 1.81 59.53
N SER A 11 4.25 3.13 59.59
CA SER A 11 3.63 3.93 58.52
C SER A 11 4.41 3.83 57.20
N LEU A 12 5.74 3.93 57.25
CA LEU A 12 6.60 3.76 56.06
C LEU A 12 6.45 2.35 55.46
N PHE A 13 6.40 1.31 56.30
CA PHE A 13 6.22 -0.06 55.85
C PHE A 13 4.84 -0.27 55.18
N SER A 14 3.78 0.30 55.76
CA SER A 14 2.44 0.26 55.17
C SER A 14 2.36 0.97 53.82
N ILE A 15 3.04 2.12 53.66
CA ILE A 15 3.09 2.85 52.40
C ILE A 15 3.85 2.05 51.33
N THR A 16 4.98 1.43 51.69
CA THR A 16 5.72 0.58 50.76
C THR A 16 4.92 -0.64 50.33
N LEU A 17 4.19 -1.29 51.26
CA LEU A 17 3.33 -2.44 50.94
C LEU A 17 2.19 -2.05 50.00
N LEU A 18 1.57 -0.89 50.24
CA LEU A 18 0.50 -0.37 49.38
C LEU A 18 1.02 -0.04 47.98
N SER A 19 2.21 0.57 47.88
CA SER A 19 2.85 0.87 46.60
C SER A 19 3.19 -0.40 45.81
N LEU A 20 3.64 -1.46 46.50
CA LEU A 20 3.94 -2.75 45.89
C LEU A 20 2.65 -3.43 45.40
N LEU A 21 1.56 -3.33 46.17
CA LEU A 21 0.25 -3.88 45.80
C LEU A 21 -0.32 -3.18 44.56
N VAL A 22 -0.18 -1.84 44.47
CA VAL A 22 -0.58 -1.06 43.29
C VAL A 22 0.28 -1.43 42.08
N LEU A 23 1.58 -1.66 42.28
CA LEU A 23 2.47 -2.12 41.21
C LEU A 23 2.06 -3.52 40.71
N VAL A 24 1.79 -4.45 41.64
CA VAL A 24 1.29 -5.78 41.29
C VAL A 24 -0.03 -5.69 40.53
N LEU A 25 -0.97 -4.83 40.94
CA LEU A 25 -2.24 -4.62 40.25
C LEU A 25 -2.10 -3.97 38.86
N LEU A 26 -1.13 -3.07 38.67
CA LEU A 26 -0.83 -2.45 37.38
C LEU A 26 -0.14 -3.43 36.40
N PHE A 27 0.65 -4.37 36.92
CA PHE A 27 1.33 -5.39 36.10
C PHE A 27 0.57 -6.71 36.00
N SER A 28 -0.40 -6.97 36.88
CA SER A 28 -1.36 -8.06 36.76
C SER A 28 -2.55 -7.59 35.93
N SER A 29 -2.31 -7.35 34.65
CA SER A 29 -3.41 -7.49 33.69
C SER A 29 -3.93 -8.92 33.84
N PRO A 30 -5.25 -9.16 33.98
CA PRO A 30 -5.74 -10.51 33.87
C PRO A 30 -5.35 -10.99 32.47
N LEU A 31 -4.50 -12.02 32.39
CA LEU A 31 -4.47 -12.85 31.20
C LEU A 31 -5.91 -13.33 31.04
N THR A 32 -6.66 -12.64 30.19
CA THR A 32 -7.86 -13.20 29.61
C THR A 32 -7.36 -14.44 28.88
N LEU A 33 -7.53 -15.59 29.54
CA LEU A 33 -7.43 -16.89 28.90
C LEU A 33 -8.58 -16.95 27.90
N ARG A 34 -8.45 -16.22 26.80
CA ARG A 34 -9.28 -16.34 25.62
C ARG A 34 -9.03 -17.78 25.20
N HIS A 35 -10.04 -18.63 25.42
CA HIS A 35 -10.09 -19.95 24.82
C HIS A 35 -10.11 -19.71 23.30
N HIS A 36 -8.92 -19.51 22.72
CA HIS A 36 -8.71 -19.73 21.32
C HIS A 36 -8.95 -21.22 21.13
N TYR A 37 -10.13 -21.55 20.59
CA TYR A 37 -10.26 -22.77 19.81
C TYR A 37 -9.26 -22.64 18.66
N TYR A 38 -8.01 -23.01 18.92
CA TYR A 38 -7.08 -23.40 17.89
C TYR A 38 -7.69 -24.65 17.27
N HIS A 39 -8.45 -24.47 16.20
CA HIS A 39 -8.48 -25.50 15.19
C HIS A 39 -7.05 -25.58 14.65
N HIS A 40 -6.23 -26.40 15.31
CA HIS A 40 -5.04 -26.97 14.72
C HIS A 40 -5.51 -27.76 13.51
N PHE A 41 -5.65 -27.09 12.38
CA PHE A 41 -5.51 -27.75 11.10
C PHE A 41 -4.06 -28.21 11.06
N PHE A 42 -3.85 -29.46 11.44
CA PHE A 42 -2.70 -30.23 11.01
C PHE A 42 -2.59 -30.04 9.51
N SER A 43 -1.58 -29.29 9.08
CA SER A 43 -1.15 -29.29 7.70
C SER A 43 -0.77 -30.74 7.39
N PRO A 44 -1.49 -31.45 6.49
CA PRO A 44 -1.05 -32.75 6.07
C PRO A 44 0.29 -32.54 5.37
N SER A 45 1.31 -33.16 5.95
CA SER A 45 2.64 -33.32 5.39
C SER A 45 2.64 -33.45 3.86
N ASN A 46 3.41 -32.56 3.19
CA ASN A 46 4.06 -32.77 1.89
C ASN A 46 3.27 -33.56 0.83
N LEU A 47 2.05 -33.15 0.53
CA LEU A 47 1.54 -33.30 -0.83
C LEU A 47 2.07 -32.11 -1.62
N ALA A 48 3.03 -32.36 -2.52
CA ALA A 48 3.51 -31.36 -3.45
C ALA A 48 2.30 -30.84 -4.26
N ILE A 49 1.78 -29.68 -3.86
CA ILE A 49 0.74 -28.99 -4.60
C ILE A 49 1.38 -28.66 -5.96
N PRO A 50 0.83 -29.13 -7.09
CA PRO A 50 1.44 -28.94 -8.41
C PRO A 50 1.40 -27.48 -8.90
N PHE A 51 0.93 -26.55 -8.07
CA PHE A 51 0.80 -25.14 -8.37
C PHE A 51 1.71 -24.31 -7.47
N PRO A 52 2.34 -23.24 -7.98
CA PRO A 52 3.12 -22.32 -7.17
C PRO A 52 2.25 -21.76 -6.02
N PRO A 53 2.83 -21.55 -4.83
CA PRO A 53 2.08 -21.05 -3.68
C PRO A 53 1.45 -19.69 -4.01
N LEU A 54 0.19 -19.50 -3.60
CA LEU A 54 -0.52 -18.25 -3.86
C LEU A 54 0.23 -17.06 -3.26
N PRO A 55 0.39 -15.99 -4.04
CA PRO A 55 1.15 -14.85 -3.56
C PRO A 55 0.42 -14.13 -2.44
N LYS A 56 1.19 -13.36 -1.68
CA LYS A 56 0.69 -12.43 -0.67
C LYS A 56 1.05 -11.00 -1.07
N ILE A 57 0.07 -10.11 -0.98
CA ILE A 57 0.23 -8.71 -1.34
C ILE A 57 0.25 -7.84 -0.08
N ALA A 58 1.19 -6.92 -0.02
CA ALA A 58 1.27 -5.88 1.00
C ALA A 58 0.76 -4.57 0.42
N TYR A 59 -0.46 -4.19 0.79
CA TYR A 59 -1.09 -2.94 0.37
C TYR A 59 -0.76 -1.82 1.35
N PHE A 60 -0.27 -0.70 0.82
CA PHE A 60 -0.19 0.56 1.53
C PHE A 60 -1.23 1.52 0.95
N ILE A 61 -2.25 1.85 1.75
CA ILE A 61 -3.36 2.70 1.32
C ILE A 61 -3.28 4.03 2.08
N CYS A 62 -3.07 5.13 1.37
CA CYS A 62 -2.99 6.46 1.97
C CYS A 62 -4.12 7.39 1.52
N GLY A 63 -4.46 8.33 2.39
CA GLY A 63 -5.43 9.38 2.12
C GLY A 63 -5.19 10.62 2.98
N THR A 64 -6.04 11.62 2.81
CA THR A 64 -5.98 12.89 3.51
C THR A 64 -7.30 13.19 4.22
N ASN A 65 -7.55 14.45 4.57
CA ASN A 65 -8.77 14.90 5.21
C ASN A 65 -10.03 14.36 4.50
N ASN A 66 -10.94 13.75 5.27
CA ASN A 66 -12.19 13.13 4.81
C ASN A 66 -12.06 11.87 3.94
N ASP A 67 -10.86 11.31 3.76
CA ASP A 67 -10.70 10.09 2.94
C ASP A 67 -10.95 8.78 3.70
N GLY A 68 -11.15 8.81 5.03
CA GLY A 68 -11.40 7.62 5.85
C GLY A 68 -12.44 6.65 5.26
N PRO A 69 -13.68 7.11 4.95
CA PRO A 69 -14.69 6.26 4.34
C PRO A 69 -14.29 5.68 2.97
N ARG A 70 -13.48 6.38 2.20
CA ARG A 70 -13.00 5.92 0.88
C ARG A 70 -11.94 4.84 1.05
N ILE A 71 -11.02 5.01 1.99
CA ILE A 71 -10.05 3.99 2.38
C ILE A 71 -10.79 2.73 2.84
N THR A 72 -11.81 2.85 3.70
CA THR A 72 -12.60 1.70 4.14
C THR A 72 -13.30 1.00 2.98
N ARG A 73 -13.94 1.76 2.07
CA ARG A 73 -14.58 1.19 0.87
C ARG A 73 -13.58 0.46 -0.04
N LEU A 74 -12.42 1.06 -0.28
CA LEU A 74 -11.34 0.48 -1.07
C LEU A 74 -10.82 -0.80 -0.40
N LEU A 75 -10.55 -0.77 0.90
CA LEU A 75 -10.09 -1.94 1.67
C LEU A 75 -11.07 -3.11 1.52
N LEU A 76 -12.37 -2.87 1.71
CA LEU A 76 -13.41 -3.90 1.55
C LEU A 76 -13.44 -4.47 0.12
N ALA A 77 -13.16 -3.66 -0.88
CA ALA A 77 -13.14 -4.06 -2.29
C ALA A 77 -11.94 -4.96 -2.64
N ILE A 78 -10.80 -4.81 -1.96
CA ILE A 78 -9.56 -5.56 -2.25
C ILE A 78 -9.17 -6.54 -1.14
N TYR A 79 -10.04 -6.73 -0.14
CA TYR A 79 -9.71 -7.52 1.05
C TYR A 79 -9.59 -9.01 0.72
N HIS A 80 -8.56 -9.64 1.29
CA HIS A 80 -8.37 -11.08 1.29
C HIS A 80 -7.49 -11.46 2.49
N PRO A 81 -7.83 -12.53 3.24
CA PRO A 81 -7.17 -12.89 4.51
C PRO A 81 -5.67 -13.20 4.39
N ARG A 82 -5.18 -13.53 3.19
CA ARG A 82 -3.74 -13.77 2.94
C ARG A 82 -2.87 -12.51 2.85
N ASN A 83 -3.47 -11.37 2.53
CA ASN A 83 -2.74 -10.15 2.23
C ASN A 83 -2.54 -9.32 3.49
N TYR A 84 -1.69 -8.31 3.42
CA TYR A 84 -1.44 -7.36 4.49
C TYR A 84 -1.86 -5.96 4.06
N TYR A 85 -2.47 -5.20 4.97
CA TYR A 85 -3.01 -3.89 4.70
C TYR A 85 -2.49 -2.89 5.73
N LEU A 86 -1.84 -1.84 5.26
CA LEU A 86 -1.38 -0.72 6.09
C LEU A 86 -2.07 0.56 5.62
N LEU A 87 -2.88 1.13 6.49
CA LEU A 87 -3.69 2.31 6.22
C LEU A 87 -3.04 3.56 6.83
N HIS A 88 -3.12 4.69 6.13
CA HIS A 88 -2.60 5.96 6.61
C HIS A 88 -3.50 7.13 6.22
N LEU A 89 -3.79 8.00 7.18
CA LEU A 89 -4.31 9.34 6.91
C LEU A 89 -3.25 10.36 7.28
N ASP A 90 -2.97 11.27 6.36
CA ASP A 90 -1.99 12.34 6.56
C ASP A 90 -2.43 13.32 7.66
N HIS A 91 -1.52 14.25 8.00
CA HIS A 91 -1.77 15.20 9.08
C HIS A 91 -2.87 16.23 8.75
N ARG A 92 -3.35 16.32 7.50
CA ARG A 92 -4.50 17.18 7.19
C ARG A 92 -5.80 16.56 7.69
N ALA A 93 -5.85 15.24 7.86
CA ALA A 93 -6.94 14.61 8.60
C ALA A 93 -6.83 14.96 10.09
N SER A 94 -7.96 15.11 10.76
CA SER A 94 -7.99 15.35 12.21
C SER A 94 -7.59 14.10 12.99
N LYS A 95 -7.31 14.24 14.29
CA LYS A 95 -7.03 13.08 15.15
C LYS A 95 -8.26 12.18 15.24
N GLU A 96 -9.43 12.77 15.32
CA GLU A 96 -10.73 12.09 15.39
C GLU A 96 -10.96 11.26 14.12
N GLN A 97 -10.64 11.79 12.93
CA GLN A 97 -10.75 11.02 11.68
C GLN A 97 -9.82 9.80 11.66
N ARG A 98 -8.60 9.93 12.20
CA ARG A 98 -7.67 8.80 12.33
C ARG A 98 -8.17 7.75 13.31
N GLU A 99 -8.67 8.18 14.47
CA GLU A 99 -9.26 7.29 15.48
C GLU A 99 -10.52 6.60 14.95
N GLN A 100 -11.34 7.31 14.15
CA GLN A 100 -12.50 6.75 13.46
C GLN A 100 -12.10 5.69 12.44
N LEU A 101 -11.05 5.94 11.62
CA LEU A 101 -10.54 4.94 10.68
C LEU A 101 -10.07 3.69 11.43
N ALA A 102 -9.26 3.86 12.48
CA ALA A 102 -8.78 2.75 13.31
C ALA A 102 -9.92 1.94 13.94
N SER A 103 -10.94 2.63 14.47
CA SER A 103 -12.12 1.99 15.06
C SER A 103 -12.96 1.26 14.00
N SER A 104 -13.08 1.83 12.79
CA SER A 104 -13.85 1.21 11.69
C SER A 104 -13.23 -0.08 11.18
N VAL A 105 -11.90 -0.22 11.24
CA VAL A 105 -11.23 -1.47 10.86
C VAL A 105 -11.57 -2.59 11.86
N GLN A 106 -11.70 -2.26 13.15
CA GLN A 106 -12.00 -3.22 14.21
C GLN A 106 -13.47 -3.69 14.21
N SER A 107 -14.36 -3.07 13.42
CA SER A 107 -15.76 -3.49 13.33
C SER A 107 -16.01 -4.66 12.37
N PHE A 108 -15.00 -5.09 11.60
CA PHE A 108 -15.12 -6.20 10.66
C PHE A 108 -14.48 -7.47 11.23
N GLU A 109 -15.28 -8.50 11.49
CA GLU A 109 -14.81 -9.75 12.09
C GLU A 109 -13.69 -10.41 11.28
N ALA A 110 -13.78 -10.38 9.95
CA ALA A 110 -12.77 -10.93 9.07
C ALA A 110 -11.38 -10.28 9.25
N PHE A 111 -11.34 -8.95 9.50
CA PHE A 111 -10.09 -8.22 9.69
C PHE A 111 -9.46 -8.56 11.03
N VAL A 112 -10.30 -8.66 12.07
CA VAL A 112 -9.88 -9.04 13.43
C VAL A 112 -9.40 -10.49 13.48
N ALA A 113 -10.09 -11.40 12.78
CA ALA A 113 -9.73 -12.82 12.75
C ALA A 113 -8.42 -13.08 12.00
N ALA A 114 -8.18 -12.39 10.90
CA ALA A 114 -6.95 -12.53 10.11
C ALA A 114 -5.78 -11.71 10.65
N ASP A 115 -6.02 -10.71 11.50
CA ASP A 115 -5.03 -9.81 12.10
C ASP A 115 -4.06 -9.21 11.06
N ASN A 116 -4.62 -8.74 9.95
CA ASN A 116 -3.85 -8.36 8.76
C ASN A 116 -4.11 -6.92 8.28
N VAL A 117 -4.89 -6.13 9.02
CA VAL A 117 -5.17 -4.71 8.73
C VAL A 117 -4.68 -3.83 9.87
N ASN A 118 -3.75 -2.93 9.57
CA ASN A 118 -3.15 -2.01 10.53
C ASN A 118 -3.33 -0.56 10.10
N VAL A 119 -3.50 0.35 11.07
CA VAL A 119 -3.60 1.80 10.82
C VAL A 119 -2.41 2.51 11.46
N ILE A 120 -1.70 3.32 10.69
CA ILE A 120 -0.59 4.12 11.23
C ILE A 120 -1.15 5.23 12.10
N GLU A 121 -0.82 5.20 13.39
CA GLU A 121 -1.23 6.21 14.37
C GLU A 121 -0.56 7.57 14.10
N LYS A 122 0.75 7.56 13.84
CA LYS A 122 1.55 8.77 13.65
C LYS A 122 1.43 9.29 12.21
N ALA A 123 0.57 10.28 12.04
CA ALA A 123 0.36 10.94 10.75
C ALA A 123 1.62 11.66 10.24
N ASN A 124 1.85 11.56 8.93
CA ASN A 124 2.91 12.30 8.24
C ASN A 124 2.33 13.59 7.63
N TRP A 125 3.12 14.65 7.56
CA TRP A 125 2.80 15.82 6.75
C TRP A 125 3.13 15.54 5.28
N VAL A 126 2.19 15.79 4.38
CA VAL A 126 2.35 15.52 2.95
C VAL A 126 2.20 16.81 2.14
N ASN A 127 3.26 17.16 1.42
CA ASN A 127 3.31 18.21 0.41
C ASN A 127 3.39 17.54 -0.97
N GLY A 128 2.27 17.53 -1.71
CA GLY A 128 2.16 16.77 -2.97
C GLY A 128 3.21 17.10 -4.04
N GLU A 129 3.69 18.34 -4.09
CA GLU A 129 4.76 18.75 -5.03
C GLU A 129 6.19 18.52 -4.47
N GLY A 130 6.32 18.10 -3.21
CA GLY A 130 7.58 17.95 -2.48
C GLY A 130 8.14 16.53 -2.47
N SER A 131 8.94 16.25 -1.44
CA SER A 131 9.60 14.96 -1.23
C SER A 131 8.94 14.08 -0.17
N THR A 132 8.04 14.66 0.62
CA THR A 132 7.23 13.92 1.59
C THR A 132 6.35 12.80 1.02
N PRO A 133 5.78 12.86 -0.21
CA PRO A 133 5.04 11.72 -0.75
C PRO A 133 5.94 10.49 -0.98
N LEU A 134 7.18 10.69 -1.42
CA LEU A 134 8.15 9.60 -1.57
C LEU A 134 8.52 9.02 -0.20
N ALA A 135 8.79 9.90 0.77
CA ALA A 135 9.09 9.49 2.14
C ALA A 135 7.93 8.71 2.76
N LEU A 136 6.67 9.08 2.47
CA LEU A 136 5.49 8.38 2.95
C LEU A 136 5.41 6.93 2.40
N VAL A 137 5.59 6.75 1.09
CA VAL A 137 5.56 5.42 0.47
C VAL A 137 6.69 4.54 1.02
N LEU A 138 7.92 5.10 1.16
CA LEU A 138 9.05 4.38 1.75
C LEU A 138 8.82 4.04 3.24
N HIS A 139 8.17 4.93 3.99
CA HIS A 139 7.80 4.69 5.39
C HIS A 139 6.81 3.53 5.51
N GLY A 140 5.73 3.53 4.71
CA GLY A 140 4.77 2.43 4.67
C GLY A 140 5.40 1.09 4.28
N ALA A 141 6.25 1.12 3.24
CA ALA A 141 7.00 -0.05 2.80
C ALA A 141 7.96 -0.59 3.88
N ALA A 142 8.66 0.29 4.60
CA ALA A 142 9.55 -0.10 5.70
C ALA A 142 8.79 -0.74 6.87
N ILE A 143 7.61 -0.22 7.21
CA ILE A 143 6.73 -0.84 8.23
C ILE A 143 6.32 -2.24 7.79
N LEU A 144 5.83 -2.40 6.55
CA LEU A 144 5.38 -3.69 6.04
C LEU A 144 6.53 -4.72 5.92
N LEU A 145 7.76 -4.28 5.60
CA LEU A 145 8.94 -5.15 5.64
C LEU A 145 9.25 -5.63 7.06
N ARG A 146 9.10 -4.75 8.06
CA ARG A 146 9.41 -5.05 9.46
C ARG A 146 8.35 -5.95 10.10
N CYS A 147 7.07 -5.68 9.85
CA CYS A 147 5.95 -6.38 10.49
C CYS A 147 5.66 -7.73 9.83
N ASN A 148 5.86 -7.87 8.51
CA ASN A 148 5.43 -9.04 7.76
C ASN A 148 6.54 -9.54 6.83
N LYS A 149 6.88 -10.83 6.96
CA LYS A 149 8.09 -11.40 6.33
C LYS A 149 7.86 -12.13 5.02
N ASP A 150 6.61 -12.44 4.68
CA ASP A 150 6.26 -13.45 3.68
C ASP A 150 5.34 -12.93 2.56
N TRP A 151 5.28 -11.61 2.36
CA TRP A 151 4.62 -11.02 1.20
C TRP A 151 5.55 -10.92 -0.01
N ASP A 152 4.99 -11.06 -1.20
CA ASP A 152 5.72 -11.11 -2.47
C ASP A 152 5.76 -9.75 -3.17
N TRP A 153 4.66 -9.00 -3.13
CA TRP A 153 4.54 -7.70 -3.78
C TRP A 153 4.00 -6.63 -2.84
N PHE A 154 4.57 -5.43 -2.96
CA PHE A 154 4.09 -4.20 -2.35
C PHE A 154 3.30 -3.39 -3.38
N VAL A 155 2.14 -2.88 -2.99
CA VAL A 155 1.26 -2.05 -3.83
C VAL A 155 0.90 -0.78 -3.05
N ASN A 156 1.22 0.40 -3.59
CA ASN A 156 0.74 1.66 -3.02
C ASN A 156 -0.56 2.12 -3.71
N LEU A 157 -1.56 2.51 -2.93
CA LEU A 157 -2.85 3.01 -3.40
C LEU A 157 -3.18 4.33 -2.68
N ASP A 158 -3.75 5.27 -3.42
CA ASP A 158 -4.40 6.44 -2.87
C ASP A 158 -5.88 6.13 -2.60
N ALA A 159 -6.52 6.89 -1.70
CA ALA A 159 -7.96 6.79 -1.43
C ALA A 159 -8.87 7.07 -2.65
N SER A 160 -8.28 7.57 -3.74
CA SER A 160 -8.96 7.79 -5.03
C SER A 160 -8.78 6.69 -6.06
N ASP A 161 -8.05 5.64 -5.73
CA ASP A 161 -7.94 4.46 -6.56
C ASP A 161 -9.07 3.47 -6.28
N TYR A 162 -9.35 2.61 -7.26
CA TYR A 162 -10.32 1.54 -7.12
C TYR A 162 -9.96 0.32 -7.97
N PRO A 163 -10.20 -0.92 -7.49
CA PRO A 163 -9.93 -2.12 -8.28
C PRO A 163 -10.91 -2.24 -9.46
N LEU A 164 -10.43 -2.79 -10.57
CA LEU A 164 -11.22 -3.13 -11.76
C LEU A 164 -11.39 -4.65 -11.94
N LEU A 165 -10.99 -5.44 -10.95
CA LEU A 165 -11.16 -6.89 -10.92
C LEU A 165 -11.19 -7.40 -9.47
N PRO A 166 -11.86 -8.54 -9.19
CA PRO A 166 -11.88 -9.16 -7.87
C PRO A 166 -10.50 -9.56 -7.37
N GLN A 167 -10.30 -9.60 -6.06
CA GLN A 167 -9.01 -9.94 -5.46
C GLN A 167 -8.55 -11.36 -5.80
N ASP A 168 -9.48 -12.31 -5.93
CA ASP A 168 -9.18 -13.68 -6.37
C ASP A 168 -8.62 -13.73 -7.79
N ASP A 169 -9.18 -12.96 -8.73
CA ASP A 169 -8.69 -12.84 -10.10
C ASP A 169 -7.26 -12.27 -10.10
N PHE A 170 -7.00 -11.27 -9.26
CA PHE A 170 -5.67 -10.67 -9.12
C PHE A 170 -4.64 -11.70 -8.62
N LEU A 171 -4.94 -12.37 -7.51
CA LEU A 171 -4.07 -13.37 -6.90
C LEU A 171 -3.87 -14.59 -7.80
N HIS A 172 -4.91 -15.03 -8.49
CA HIS A 172 -4.86 -16.15 -9.41
C HIS A 172 -3.87 -15.87 -10.55
N ILE A 173 -4.01 -14.74 -11.23
CA ILE A 173 -3.12 -14.41 -12.34
C ILE A 173 -1.70 -14.12 -11.86
N LEU A 174 -1.53 -13.40 -10.74
CA LEU A 174 -0.20 -13.18 -10.17
C LEU A 174 0.47 -14.47 -9.69
N SER A 175 -0.29 -15.52 -9.38
CA SER A 175 0.31 -16.81 -8.99
C SER A 175 1.21 -17.40 -10.07
N PHE A 176 0.93 -17.12 -11.35
CA PHE A 176 1.71 -17.55 -12.51
C PHE A 176 2.86 -16.60 -12.88
N MET A 177 2.95 -15.43 -12.24
CA MET A 177 3.97 -14.43 -12.52
C MET A 177 5.23 -14.63 -11.66
N PRO A 178 6.44 -14.47 -12.20
CA PRO A 178 7.66 -14.48 -11.39
C PRO A 178 7.65 -13.38 -10.33
N ARG A 179 7.95 -13.74 -9.07
CA ARG A 179 7.82 -12.85 -7.90
C ARG A 179 8.80 -11.67 -7.89
N ASP A 180 9.83 -11.71 -8.72
CA ASP A 180 10.85 -10.68 -8.86
C ASP A 180 10.43 -9.56 -9.84
N PHE A 181 9.32 -9.71 -10.56
CA PHE A 181 8.82 -8.70 -11.49
C PHE A 181 8.28 -7.46 -10.76
N ASN A 182 8.53 -6.30 -11.36
CA ASN A 182 8.15 -4.99 -10.84
C ASN A 182 7.35 -4.25 -11.91
N PHE A 183 6.13 -3.82 -11.59
CA PHE A 183 5.29 -3.04 -12.50
C PHE A 183 5.49 -1.57 -12.19
N ILE A 184 6.37 -0.95 -12.98
CA ILE A 184 6.79 0.44 -12.85
C ILE A 184 6.67 1.10 -14.21
N GLU A 185 5.64 1.92 -14.39
CA GLU A 185 5.55 2.82 -15.53
C GLU A 185 6.70 3.83 -15.47
N HIS A 186 7.48 3.88 -16.55
CA HIS A 186 8.67 4.71 -16.66
C HIS A 186 8.93 5.20 -18.09
N THR A 187 9.58 6.34 -18.18
CA THR A 187 10.20 6.88 -19.39
C THR A 187 11.51 7.56 -19.02
N SER A 188 12.46 7.51 -19.94
CA SER A 188 13.66 8.35 -19.90
C SER A 188 13.66 9.43 -20.97
N ASN A 189 12.63 9.50 -21.81
CA ASN A 189 12.39 10.64 -22.68
C ASN A 189 11.73 11.74 -21.85
N VAL A 190 12.56 12.47 -21.13
CA VAL A 190 12.14 13.51 -20.18
C VAL A 190 11.73 14.76 -20.96
N SER A 191 10.50 15.20 -20.77
CA SER A 191 10.02 16.44 -21.39
C SER A 191 10.82 17.66 -20.89
N TRP A 192 10.85 18.77 -21.65
CA TRP A 192 11.52 20.00 -21.21
C TRP A 192 11.05 20.45 -19.81
N LYS A 193 9.75 20.37 -19.53
CA LYS A 193 9.18 20.74 -18.22
C LYS A 193 9.71 19.84 -17.09
N GLU A 194 9.78 18.53 -17.31
CA GLU A 194 10.34 17.60 -16.33
C GLU A 194 11.85 17.79 -16.16
N TYR A 195 12.55 18.06 -17.25
CA TYR A 195 13.97 18.39 -17.21
C TYR A 195 14.23 19.63 -16.35
N GLN A 196 13.41 20.68 -16.48
CA GLN A 196 13.49 21.84 -15.58
C GLN A 196 13.30 21.46 -14.11
N ARG A 197 12.36 20.55 -13.79
CA ARG A 197 12.14 20.06 -12.41
C ARG A 197 13.35 19.32 -11.85
N ILE A 198 14.08 18.58 -12.68
CA ILE A 198 15.33 17.90 -12.28
C ILE A 198 16.38 18.92 -11.84
N LEU A 199 16.46 20.08 -12.48
CA LEU A 199 17.46 21.12 -12.18
C LEU A 199 17.06 22.03 -11.00
N GLU A 200 15.77 22.12 -10.69
CA GLU A 200 15.26 22.87 -9.55
C GLU A 200 15.58 22.15 -8.23
N ILE A 201 16.01 22.91 -7.23
CA ILE A 201 16.26 22.41 -5.88
C ILE A 201 15.12 22.92 -4.99
N VAL A 202 14.43 21.98 -4.35
CA VAL A 202 13.36 22.30 -3.41
C VAL A 202 13.70 21.79 -2.03
N VAL A 203 13.27 22.50 -1.00
CA VAL A 203 13.31 22.02 0.38
C VAL A 203 11.88 21.86 0.84
N ASP A 204 11.51 20.61 1.12
CA ASP A 204 10.23 20.27 1.72
C ASP A 204 10.38 20.29 3.24
N PRO A 205 9.95 21.36 3.94
CA PRO A 205 10.09 21.46 5.39
C PRO A 205 9.36 20.35 6.13
N SER A 206 8.32 19.77 5.52
CA SER A 206 7.50 18.70 6.11
C SER A 206 8.28 17.38 6.26
N LEU A 207 9.49 17.26 5.70
CA LEU A 207 10.38 16.12 5.96
C LEU A 207 10.99 16.14 7.37
N TYR A 208 11.23 17.32 7.94
CA TYR A 208 11.97 17.47 9.20
C TYR A 208 11.26 18.35 10.25
N LEU A 209 10.19 19.06 9.87
CA LEU A 209 9.34 19.82 10.78
C LEU A 209 7.98 19.16 10.93
N MET A 210 7.47 19.13 12.16
CA MET A 210 6.12 18.64 12.48
C MET A 210 5.01 19.66 12.16
N SER A 211 5.24 20.60 11.24
CA SER A 211 4.29 21.66 10.89
C SER A 211 4.17 21.83 9.39
N LYS A 212 2.97 22.21 8.92
CA LYS A 212 2.75 22.60 7.53
C LYS A 212 3.64 23.79 7.15
N GLY A 213 4.66 23.54 6.33
CA GLY A 213 5.50 24.58 5.75
C GLY A 213 5.30 24.69 4.25
N ARG A 214 5.33 25.92 3.73
CA ARG A 214 5.47 26.15 2.29
C ARG A 214 6.83 25.61 1.85
N MET A 215 6.87 24.91 0.71
CA MET A 215 8.14 24.48 0.15
C MET A 215 9.02 25.68 -0.20
N PHE A 216 10.31 25.56 0.08
CA PHE A 216 11.30 26.57 -0.32
C PHE A 216 11.91 26.17 -1.66
N MET A 217 12.01 27.14 -2.56
CA MET A 217 12.64 26.96 -3.87
C MET A 217 13.99 27.65 -3.82
N ALA A 218 15.08 26.93 -4.13
CA ALA A 218 16.37 27.57 -4.25
C ALA A 218 16.42 28.49 -5.48
N MET A 219 17.09 29.63 -5.35
CA MET A 219 17.30 30.55 -6.48
C MET A 219 18.24 29.95 -7.54
N LYS A 220 19.26 29.21 -7.09
CA LYS A 220 20.22 28.54 -7.98
C LYS A 220 19.73 27.14 -8.34
N ARG A 221 19.97 26.74 -9.59
CA ARG A 221 19.71 25.41 -10.11
C ARG A 221 20.94 24.53 -9.99
N ARG A 222 20.74 23.21 -9.82
CA ARG A 222 21.82 22.21 -9.88
C ARG A 222 22.09 21.79 -11.33
N LYS A 223 23.25 21.16 -11.54
CA LYS A 223 23.54 20.42 -12.78
C LYS A 223 22.75 19.09 -12.79
N PRO A 224 22.40 18.55 -13.96
CA PRO A 224 21.80 17.22 -14.04
C PRO A 224 22.74 16.16 -13.46
N PRO A 225 22.21 15.08 -12.87
CA PRO A 225 23.05 13.98 -12.38
C PRO A 225 23.79 13.34 -13.56
N ASN A 226 25.07 13.01 -13.35
CA ASN A 226 25.92 12.31 -14.33
C ASN A 226 26.28 10.88 -13.89
N ALA A 227 25.97 10.49 -12.66
CA ALA A 227 26.25 9.17 -12.11
C ALA A 227 25.19 8.11 -12.48
N TYR A 228 24.00 8.54 -12.91
CA TYR A 228 22.89 7.67 -13.27
C TYR A 228 21.98 8.39 -14.28
N ARG A 229 21.21 7.61 -15.03
CA ARG A 229 20.19 8.12 -15.96
C ARG A 229 18.91 8.39 -15.19
N PHE A 230 18.34 9.58 -15.33
CA PHE A 230 17.06 9.90 -14.71
C PHE A 230 15.90 9.25 -15.46
N PHE A 231 14.97 8.65 -14.71
CA PHE A 231 13.70 8.16 -15.22
C PHE A 231 12.54 8.79 -14.42
N THR A 232 11.41 8.98 -15.08
CA THR A 232 10.15 9.49 -14.51
C THR A 232 8.99 8.65 -14.98
N GLY A 233 7.85 8.70 -14.29
CA GLY A 233 6.66 7.95 -14.67
C GLY A 233 5.53 8.13 -13.67
N SER A 234 4.82 7.05 -13.35
CA SER A 234 3.72 7.08 -12.40
C SER A 234 4.19 7.12 -10.94
N SER A 235 3.40 7.76 -10.07
CA SER A 235 3.55 7.68 -8.61
C SER A 235 3.17 6.31 -8.04
N HIS A 236 2.40 5.55 -8.80
CA HIS A 236 1.87 4.25 -8.40
C HIS A 236 2.70 3.13 -8.97
N VAL A 237 3.08 2.20 -8.12
CA VAL A 237 3.99 1.10 -8.43
C VAL A 237 3.50 -0.19 -7.79
N ILE A 238 3.87 -1.31 -8.41
CA ILE A 238 3.79 -2.64 -7.80
C ILE A 238 5.20 -3.20 -7.77
N LEU A 239 5.77 -3.35 -6.59
CA LEU A 239 7.18 -3.66 -6.40
C LEU A 239 7.30 -5.06 -5.80
N SER A 240 8.20 -5.87 -6.35
CA SER A 240 8.65 -7.10 -5.69
C SER A 240 9.21 -6.76 -4.31
N ARG A 241 9.05 -7.68 -3.35
CA ARG A 241 9.65 -7.55 -2.02
C ARG A 241 11.15 -7.23 -2.09
N LYS A 242 11.86 -7.89 -3.01
CA LYS A 242 13.29 -7.72 -3.22
C LYS A 242 13.68 -6.28 -3.60
N LEU A 243 12.92 -5.63 -4.49
CA LEU A 243 13.16 -4.23 -4.84
C LEU A 243 12.83 -3.29 -3.67
N VAL A 244 11.80 -3.61 -2.88
CA VAL A 244 11.50 -2.85 -1.66
C VAL A 244 12.63 -2.97 -0.65
N GLU A 245 13.12 -4.18 -0.38
CA GLU A 245 14.28 -4.43 0.48
C GLU A 245 15.51 -3.66 -0.01
N PHE A 246 15.76 -3.65 -1.32
CA PHE A 246 16.85 -2.86 -1.91
C PHE A 246 16.69 -1.36 -1.64
N SER A 247 15.48 -0.84 -1.83
CA SER A 247 15.18 0.58 -1.66
C SER A 247 15.28 1.06 -0.21
N ILE A 248 15.05 0.18 0.77
CA ILE A 248 15.05 0.49 2.20
C ILE A 248 16.38 0.14 2.87
N LEU A 249 16.91 -1.07 2.65
CA LEU A 249 18.14 -1.56 3.28
C LEU A 249 19.39 -1.03 2.58
N GLY A 250 19.30 -0.79 1.27
CA GLY A 250 20.34 -0.10 0.50
C GLY A 250 21.71 -0.78 0.54
N TRP A 251 21.77 -2.07 0.20
CA TRP A 251 23.03 -2.82 0.15
C TRP A 251 24.02 -2.31 -0.93
N ASP A 252 23.57 -1.43 -1.82
CA ASP A 252 24.39 -0.61 -2.72
C ASP A 252 24.26 0.89 -2.37
N ASN A 253 25.17 1.73 -2.87
CA ASN A 253 25.16 3.18 -2.70
C ASN A 253 24.09 3.88 -3.54
N LEU A 254 23.57 3.25 -4.60
CA LEU A 254 22.59 3.88 -5.50
C LEU A 254 21.30 4.32 -4.76
N PRO A 255 20.58 3.48 -3.99
CA PRO A 255 19.43 3.91 -3.19
C PRO A 255 19.71 5.15 -2.35
N ARG A 256 20.83 5.17 -1.62
CA ARG A 256 21.24 6.29 -0.75
C ARG A 256 21.52 7.56 -1.56
N THR A 257 22.23 7.43 -2.68
CA THR A 257 22.50 8.55 -3.61
C THR A 257 21.20 9.12 -4.17
N LEU A 258 20.28 8.27 -4.58
CA LEU A 258 18.99 8.69 -5.12
C LEU A 258 18.13 9.35 -4.04
N LEU A 259 18.08 8.84 -2.81
CA LEU A 259 17.34 9.47 -1.71
C LEU A 259 17.84 10.89 -1.42
N LEU A 260 19.17 11.10 -1.40
CA LEU A 260 19.75 12.45 -1.26
C LEU A 260 19.38 13.38 -2.42
N PHE A 261 19.27 12.85 -3.64
CA PHE A 261 18.87 13.64 -4.80
C PHE A 261 17.38 13.99 -4.76
N PHE A 262 16.54 12.98 -4.50
CA PHE A 262 15.08 13.07 -4.55
C PHE A 262 14.48 13.76 -3.32
N SER A 263 15.19 13.84 -2.19
CA SER A 263 14.79 14.66 -1.04
C SER A 263 14.64 16.14 -1.39
N ASN A 264 15.36 16.60 -2.42
CA ASN A 264 15.39 17.99 -2.86
C ASN A 264 14.88 18.18 -4.29
N THR A 265 14.04 17.26 -4.77
CA THR A 265 13.45 17.29 -6.12
C THR A 265 11.93 17.46 -6.06
N LYS A 266 11.36 18.30 -6.93
CA LYS A 266 9.89 18.39 -7.06
C LYS A 266 9.30 17.08 -7.53
N VAL A 267 8.14 16.70 -6.98
CA VAL A 267 7.36 15.52 -7.41
C VAL A 267 8.24 14.26 -7.43
N SER A 268 9.10 14.12 -6.43
CA SER A 268 10.15 13.09 -6.35
C SER A 268 9.65 11.65 -6.47
N HIS A 269 8.44 11.39 -5.96
CA HIS A 269 7.78 10.10 -5.94
C HIS A 269 7.45 9.54 -7.34
N ARG A 270 7.50 10.38 -8.39
CA ARG A 270 7.35 9.95 -9.79
C ARG A 270 8.66 9.51 -10.46
N GLY A 271 9.81 9.67 -9.80
CA GLY A 271 11.12 9.36 -10.41
C GLY A 271 12.00 8.40 -9.61
N TYR A 272 11.80 8.26 -8.31
CA TYR A 272 12.69 7.46 -7.46
C TYR A 272 12.72 5.99 -7.85
N PHE A 273 11.58 5.29 -7.83
CA PHE A 273 11.53 3.85 -8.11
C PHE A 273 11.91 3.52 -9.56
N GLN A 274 11.49 4.38 -10.50
CA GLN A 274 11.87 4.31 -11.91
C GLN A 274 13.38 4.36 -12.06
N THR A 275 14.00 5.41 -11.51
CA THR A 275 15.45 5.63 -11.60
C THR A 275 16.21 4.52 -10.88
N LEU A 276 15.73 4.10 -9.71
CA LEU A 276 16.36 3.05 -8.92
C LEU A 276 16.37 1.71 -9.67
N ALA A 277 15.20 1.24 -10.11
CA ALA A 277 15.08 -0.05 -10.75
C ALA A 277 15.84 -0.09 -12.09
N CYS A 278 15.75 0.98 -12.89
CA CYS A 278 16.37 1.02 -14.21
C CYS A 278 17.90 1.17 -14.20
N ASN A 279 18.47 1.82 -13.18
CA ASN A 279 19.93 1.93 -13.05
C ASN A 279 20.56 0.77 -12.28
N SER A 280 19.75 -0.17 -11.76
CA SER A 280 20.23 -1.33 -11.03
C SER A 280 20.31 -2.56 -11.92
N LYS A 281 21.49 -3.19 -12.01
CA LYS A 281 21.71 -4.39 -12.86
C LYS A 281 20.79 -5.55 -12.49
N GLU A 282 20.51 -5.70 -11.20
CA GLU A 282 19.67 -6.77 -10.66
C GLU A 282 18.18 -6.60 -11.01
N PHE A 283 17.70 -5.37 -11.18
CA PHE A 283 16.27 -5.08 -11.33
C PHE A 283 15.88 -4.67 -12.75
N SER A 284 16.80 -4.11 -13.55
CA SER A 284 16.48 -3.53 -14.86
C SER A 284 15.76 -4.47 -15.83
N ASN A 285 15.98 -5.79 -15.70
CA ASN A 285 15.39 -6.82 -16.57
C ASN A 285 14.06 -7.38 -16.02
N THR A 286 13.70 -7.00 -14.80
CA THR A 286 12.46 -7.42 -14.11
C THR A 286 11.41 -6.31 -14.11
N VAL A 287 11.73 -5.13 -14.68
CA VAL A 287 10.79 -4.01 -14.80
C VAL A 287 9.87 -4.23 -15.99
N VAL A 288 8.57 -4.27 -15.71
CA VAL A 288 7.51 -4.17 -16.71
C VAL A 288 7.06 -2.72 -16.76
N ASN A 289 7.09 -2.11 -17.95
CA ASN A 289 6.72 -0.72 -18.16
C ASN A 289 5.20 -0.50 -18.15
N SER A 290 4.59 -0.69 -16.98
CA SER A 290 3.18 -0.44 -16.68
C SER A 290 3.01 -0.37 -15.17
N ASN A 291 2.04 0.36 -14.68
CA ASN A 291 1.61 0.35 -13.28
C ASN A 291 0.29 -0.43 -13.06
N LEU A 292 -0.18 -1.13 -14.10
CA LEU A 292 -1.45 -1.89 -14.15
C LEU A 292 -2.68 -1.04 -13.81
N ARG A 293 -2.64 0.27 -14.07
CA ARG A 293 -3.74 1.21 -13.83
C ARG A 293 -4.33 1.76 -15.11
N PHE A 294 -5.64 1.94 -15.09
CA PHE A 294 -6.35 2.79 -16.03
C PHE A 294 -6.40 4.22 -15.48
N ILE A 295 -5.84 5.15 -16.25
CA ILE A 295 -5.85 6.60 -15.97
C ILE A 295 -6.18 7.32 -17.26
N GLU A 296 -6.95 8.41 -17.17
CA GLU A 296 -7.34 9.19 -18.34
C GLU A 296 -6.83 10.63 -18.24
N TRP A 297 -6.40 11.17 -19.38
CA TRP A 297 -5.77 12.49 -19.46
C TRP A 297 -6.48 13.32 -20.52
N ASP A 298 -7.07 14.46 -20.13
CA ASP A 298 -7.63 15.40 -21.12
C ASP A 298 -6.53 16.06 -21.95
N ASP A 299 -5.43 16.41 -21.28
CA ASP A 299 -4.22 16.92 -21.93
C ASP A 299 -3.02 16.39 -21.14
N HIS A 300 -2.16 15.60 -21.80
CA HIS A 300 -0.94 15.05 -21.21
C HIS A 300 0.04 16.14 -20.71
N ARG A 301 -0.19 17.42 -21.03
CA ARG A 301 0.57 18.57 -20.51
C ARG A 301 0.10 19.03 -19.12
N LEU A 302 -1.05 18.56 -18.64
CA LEU A 302 -1.57 18.85 -17.29
C LEU A 302 -0.74 18.14 -16.21
N LYS A 303 -0.79 18.66 -14.99
CA LYS A 303 0.02 18.13 -13.86
C LYS A 303 -0.48 16.79 -13.34
N GLU A 304 -1.77 16.52 -13.47
CA GLU A 304 -2.46 15.34 -12.95
C GLU A 304 -3.48 14.81 -13.96
N PRO A 305 -3.74 13.49 -13.95
CA PRO A 305 -4.83 12.90 -14.73
C PRO A 305 -6.17 13.51 -14.31
N ARG A 306 -7.16 13.45 -15.20
CA ARG A 306 -8.50 13.95 -14.86
C ARG A 306 -9.26 12.92 -14.02
N ASN A 307 -10.35 13.36 -13.39
CA ASN A 307 -11.23 12.45 -12.68
C ASN A 307 -11.95 11.54 -13.67
N LEU A 308 -12.01 10.25 -13.35
CA LEU A 308 -12.79 9.27 -14.08
C LEU A 308 -14.28 9.41 -13.73
N ASN A 309 -15.15 9.07 -14.68
CA ASN A 309 -16.60 9.13 -14.52
C ASN A 309 -17.28 8.01 -15.32
N LEU A 310 -18.62 8.00 -15.34
CA LEU A 310 -19.42 6.99 -16.02
C LEU A 310 -19.11 6.82 -17.52
N SER A 311 -18.72 7.88 -18.22
CA SER A 311 -18.37 7.80 -19.65
C SER A 311 -17.13 6.95 -19.92
N ASP A 312 -16.25 6.81 -18.94
CA ASP A 312 -15.02 6.02 -19.04
C ASP A 312 -15.23 4.54 -18.75
N LEU A 313 -16.38 4.16 -18.19
CA LEU A 313 -16.64 2.81 -17.67
C LEU A 313 -16.33 1.72 -18.70
N LYS A 314 -16.75 1.91 -19.94
CA LYS A 314 -16.51 0.94 -21.02
C LYS A 314 -15.01 0.75 -21.27
N ASN A 315 -14.25 1.84 -21.34
CA ASN A 315 -12.81 1.82 -21.57
C ASN A 315 -12.07 1.21 -20.37
N MET A 316 -12.47 1.56 -19.15
CA MET A 316 -11.96 0.94 -17.92
C MET A 316 -12.13 -0.59 -17.97
N MET A 317 -13.34 -1.07 -18.25
CA MET A 317 -13.67 -2.51 -18.29
C MET A 317 -12.99 -3.27 -19.43
N TRP A 318 -12.58 -2.57 -20.50
CA TRP A 318 -11.86 -3.15 -21.64
C TRP A 318 -10.35 -3.10 -21.50
N SER A 319 -9.81 -2.22 -20.66
CA SER A 319 -8.37 -2.04 -20.49
C SER A 319 -7.64 -3.29 -19.97
N GLY A 320 -8.35 -4.12 -19.20
CA GLY A 320 -7.78 -5.24 -18.46
C GLY A 320 -6.87 -4.81 -17.30
N ALA A 321 -6.82 -3.53 -16.95
CA ALA A 321 -6.03 -3.03 -15.82
C ALA A 321 -6.55 -3.57 -14.49
N ALA A 322 -5.68 -3.67 -13.48
CA ALA A 322 -6.05 -4.15 -12.15
C ALA A 322 -6.74 -3.05 -11.32
N PHE A 323 -6.35 -1.79 -11.53
CA PHE A 323 -6.87 -0.65 -10.81
C PHE A 323 -7.22 0.49 -11.77
N ALA A 324 -7.98 1.47 -11.27
CA ALA A 324 -8.24 2.72 -11.95
C ALA A 324 -8.23 3.90 -10.98
N GLY A 325 -7.95 5.08 -11.50
CA GLY A 325 -7.99 6.31 -10.73
C GLY A 325 -7.77 7.56 -11.59
N LYS A 326 -8.09 8.75 -11.09
CA LYS A 326 -8.66 9.03 -9.76
C LYS A 326 -10.18 9.18 -9.83
N PHE A 327 -10.90 8.64 -8.85
CA PHE A 327 -12.33 8.85 -8.70
C PHE A 327 -12.61 10.01 -7.72
N PRO A 328 -13.66 10.82 -7.93
CA PRO A 328 -14.12 11.75 -6.90
C PRO A 328 -14.83 10.99 -5.76
N PRO A 329 -14.99 11.62 -4.58
CA PRO A 329 -15.72 11.01 -3.47
C PRO A 329 -17.16 10.67 -3.86
N ASN A 330 -17.60 9.46 -3.51
CA ASN A 330 -18.97 8.96 -3.77
C ASN A 330 -19.41 9.00 -5.24
N ASP A 331 -18.49 8.84 -6.19
CA ASP A 331 -18.85 8.73 -7.60
C ASP A 331 -19.76 7.51 -7.87
N PRO A 332 -20.91 7.67 -8.55
CA PRO A 332 -21.80 6.56 -8.88
C PRO A 332 -21.14 5.42 -9.66
N VAL A 333 -20.06 5.70 -10.40
CA VAL A 333 -19.31 4.66 -11.13
C VAL A 333 -18.75 3.59 -10.19
N LEU A 334 -18.42 3.96 -8.95
CA LEU A 334 -17.91 3.02 -7.96
C LEU A 334 -18.98 1.99 -7.55
N ASP A 335 -20.25 2.40 -7.51
CA ASP A 335 -21.37 1.50 -7.20
C ASP A 335 -21.61 0.52 -8.35
N ILE A 336 -21.39 0.96 -9.60
CA ILE A 336 -21.46 0.09 -10.78
C ILE A 336 -20.33 -0.93 -10.76
N ILE A 337 -19.09 -0.51 -10.43
CA ILE A 337 -17.95 -1.42 -10.29
C ILE A 337 -18.21 -2.44 -9.18
N ASP A 338 -18.67 -1.99 -8.02
CA ASP A 338 -19.00 -2.88 -6.89
C ASP A 338 -19.99 -3.97 -7.29
N LEU A 339 -21.07 -3.59 -7.97
CA LEU A 339 -22.13 -4.52 -8.35
C LEU A 339 -21.72 -5.48 -9.48
N HIS A 340 -21.14 -4.95 -10.56
CA HIS A 340 -20.95 -5.70 -11.80
C HIS A 340 -19.57 -6.34 -11.94
N VAL A 341 -18.56 -5.84 -11.22
CA VAL A 341 -17.18 -6.31 -11.32
C VAL A 341 -16.78 -7.07 -10.06
N LEU A 342 -17.08 -6.50 -8.90
CA LEU A 342 -16.64 -7.03 -7.61
C LEU A 342 -17.71 -7.87 -6.91
N HIS A 343 -18.91 -7.95 -7.50
CA HIS A 343 -20.07 -8.70 -7.03
C HIS A 343 -20.38 -8.48 -5.54
N ARG A 344 -20.26 -7.23 -5.09
CA ARG A 344 -20.43 -6.84 -3.69
C ARG A 344 -21.45 -5.73 -3.54
N SER A 345 -22.13 -5.75 -2.40
CA SER A 345 -22.98 -4.63 -1.97
C SER A 345 -22.17 -3.60 -1.17
N LYS A 346 -22.73 -2.42 -0.97
CA LYS A 346 -22.09 -1.34 -0.21
C LYS A 346 -21.76 -1.81 1.21
N ASN A 347 -20.57 -1.46 1.69
CA ASN A 347 -20.02 -1.83 3.01
C ASN A 347 -19.76 -3.34 3.22
N MET A 348 -19.77 -4.15 2.15
CA MET A 348 -19.50 -5.58 2.21
C MET A 348 -18.12 -5.89 1.63
N ILE A 349 -17.46 -6.92 2.15
CA ILE A 349 -16.22 -7.43 1.56
C ILE A 349 -16.54 -8.01 0.16
N SER A 350 -15.63 -7.81 -0.81
CA SER A 350 -15.78 -8.47 -2.11
C SER A 350 -15.66 -10.00 -1.93
N PRO A 351 -16.66 -10.78 -2.40
CA PRO A 351 -16.63 -12.22 -2.23
C PRO A 351 -15.45 -12.86 -2.96
N GLY A 352 -14.79 -13.79 -2.27
CA GLY A 352 -13.74 -14.64 -2.82
C GLY A 352 -13.99 -16.11 -2.50
N GLY A 353 -13.11 -17.00 -2.95
CA GLY A 353 -13.20 -18.45 -2.73
C GLY A 353 -13.10 -18.87 -1.27
N TRP A 354 -12.53 -18.00 -0.43
CA TRP A 354 -12.46 -18.15 1.02
C TRP A 354 -13.78 -17.79 1.74
N CYS A 355 -14.78 -17.23 1.06
CA CYS A 355 -16.09 -16.93 1.67
C CYS A 355 -17.00 -18.17 1.57
N LEU A 356 -17.52 -18.65 2.71
CA LEU A 356 -18.27 -19.92 2.78
C LEU A 356 -19.74 -19.81 2.36
N ASP A 357 -20.33 -18.62 2.41
CA ASP A 357 -21.77 -18.46 2.15
C ASP A 357 -22.09 -18.38 0.64
N GLU A 358 -23.14 -19.09 0.23
CA GLU A 358 -23.63 -19.05 -1.14
C GLU A 358 -24.23 -17.67 -1.46
N LEU A 359 -23.76 -17.07 -2.56
CA LEU A 359 -24.31 -15.86 -3.18
C LEU A 359 -25.84 -16.02 -3.36
N GLY A 360 -26.64 -15.48 -2.43
CA GLY A 360 -28.10 -15.59 -2.56
C GLY A 360 -28.98 -15.16 -1.38
N ARG A 361 -28.44 -14.97 -0.17
CA ARG A 361 -29.29 -14.66 1.02
C ARG A 361 -29.27 -13.21 1.52
N GLY A 362 -28.58 -12.29 0.84
CA GLY A 362 -28.51 -10.89 1.26
C GLY A 362 -27.75 -10.65 2.58
N THR A 363 -27.12 -11.69 3.13
CA THR A 363 -26.18 -11.65 4.27
C THR A 363 -24.75 -11.49 3.77
N ASP A 364 -23.85 -11.01 4.63
CA ASP A 364 -22.43 -10.87 4.29
C ASP A 364 -21.77 -12.22 4.10
N SER A 365 -21.55 -12.61 2.84
CA SER A 365 -21.03 -13.91 2.46
C SER A 365 -19.66 -14.22 3.08
N CYS A 366 -18.94 -13.19 3.53
CA CYS A 366 -17.58 -13.29 4.06
C CYS A 366 -17.51 -13.14 5.59
N GLN A 367 -18.65 -13.19 6.31
CA GLN A 367 -18.67 -13.34 7.77
C GLN A 367 -18.16 -14.71 8.23
N GLN A 368 -18.48 -15.77 7.48
CA GLN A 368 -17.95 -17.11 7.73
C GLN A 368 -16.74 -17.36 6.82
N TRP A 369 -15.58 -17.54 7.45
CA TRP A 369 -14.31 -17.75 6.75
C TRP A 369 -14.07 -19.24 6.41
N GLY A 370 -13.60 -19.51 5.19
CA GLY A 370 -13.19 -20.81 4.70
C GLY A 370 -11.66 -20.89 4.58
N ASP A 371 -11.18 -21.78 3.70
CA ASP A 371 -9.75 -21.88 3.42
C ASP A 371 -9.27 -20.66 2.60
N PRO A 372 -8.36 -19.82 3.14
CA PRO A 372 -7.82 -18.67 2.43
C PRO A 372 -6.96 -19.03 1.21
N ASN A 373 -6.68 -20.31 0.97
CA ASN A 373 -5.95 -20.78 -0.21
C ASN A 373 -6.87 -21.09 -1.41
N ILE A 374 -8.18 -21.04 -1.24
CA ILE A 374 -9.13 -21.30 -2.33
C ILE A 374 -9.44 -19.98 -3.03
N LEU A 375 -9.12 -19.91 -4.32
CA LEU A 375 -9.51 -18.80 -5.20
C LEU A 375 -10.63 -19.23 -6.15
N ARG A 376 -11.53 -18.31 -6.48
CA ARG A 376 -12.59 -18.46 -7.49
C ARG A 376 -12.39 -17.40 -8.58
N PRO A 377 -11.44 -17.60 -9.52
CA PRO A 377 -11.20 -16.64 -10.59
C PRO A 377 -12.43 -16.53 -11.50
N GLY A 378 -12.81 -15.30 -11.83
CA GLY A 378 -13.90 -14.93 -12.71
C GLY A 378 -13.44 -14.43 -14.09
N PRO A 379 -14.36 -13.82 -14.86
CA PRO A 379 -14.08 -13.35 -16.22
C PRO A 379 -13.05 -12.21 -16.31
N ALA A 380 -12.83 -11.45 -15.22
CA ALA A 380 -11.87 -10.35 -15.23
C ALA A 380 -10.42 -10.86 -15.24
N ALA A 381 -10.16 -12.05 -14.67
CA ALA A 381 -8.88 -12.74 -14.71
C ALA A 381 -8.37 -12.90 -16.17
N MET A 382 -9.24 -13.31 -17.10
CA MET A 382 -8.87 -13.51 -18.51
C MET A 382 -8.47 -12.19 -19.21
N LYS A 383 -9.10 -11.07 -18.86
CA LYS A 383 -8.74 -9.76 -19.42
C LYS A 383 -7.39 -9.29 -18.86
N PHE A 384 -7.18 -9.49 -17.56
CA PHE A 384 -5.94 -9.13 -16.89
C PHE A 384 -4.76 -9.98 -17.38
N GLU A 385 -4.96 -11.29 -17.56
CA GLU A 385 -4.00 -12.20 -18.19
C GLU A 385 -3.59 -11.69 -19.58
N LYS A 386 -4.56 -11.37 -20.45
CA LYS A 386 -4.29 -10.83 -21.79
C LYS A 386 -3.47 -9.54 -21.74
N LEU A 387 -3.76 -8.64 -20.79
CA LEU A 387 -2.97 -7.43 -20.57
C LEU A 387 -1.53 -7.79 -20.19
N LEU A 388 -1.33 -8.66 -19.20
CA LEU A 388 0.01 -9.07 -18.76
C LEU A 388 0.81 -9.74 -19.86
N MET A 389 0.21 -10.68 -20.60
CA MET A 389 0.86 -11.34 -21.73
C MET A 389 1.33 -10.34 -22.79
N ARG A 390 0.50 -9.34 -23.13
CA ARG A 390 0.88 -8.26 -24.05
C ARG A 390 2.06 -7.45 -23.50
N LEU A 391 2.04 -7.11 -22.21
CA LEU A 391 3.11 -6.35 -21.56
C LEU A 391 4.42 -7.15 -21.52
N MET A 392 4.37 -8.45 -21.25
CA MET A 392 5.54 -9.34 -21.23
C MET A 392 6.15 -9.50 -22.62
N VAL A 393 5.33 -9.73 -23.65
CA VAL A 393 5.79 -9.80 -25.04
C VAL A 393 6.51 -8.50 -25.45
N ASN A 394 5.93 -7.34 -25.13
CA ASN A 394 6.58 -6.06 -25.39
C ASN A 394 7.87 -5.83 -24.57
N THR A 395 7.97 -6.45 -23.39
CA THR A 395 9.19 -6.42 -22.57
C THR A 395 10.30 -7.24 -23.21
N THR A 396 9.97 -8.38 -23.83
CA THR A 396 10.95 -9.21 -24.56
C THR A 396 11.37 -8.62 -25.92
N LEU A 397 10.51 -7.82 -26.58
CA LEU A 397 10.67 -7.36 -27.97
C LEU A 397 11.29 -5.94 -28.14
N GLN A 398 12.23 -5.51 -27.30
CA GLN A 398 13.12 -4.36 -27.59
C GLN A 398 12.64 -2.90 -27.34
N SER A 399 11.63 -2.60 -26.50
CA SER A 399 11.29 -1.18 -26.22
C SER A 399 10.90 -0.80 -24.78
N ASN A 400 10.62 -1.78 -23.91
CA ASN A 400 10.18 -1.55 -22.52
C ASN A 400 11.22 -1.90 -21.45
N ILE A 401 12.37 -2.40 -21.85
CA ILE A 401 13.54 -2.55 -20.98
C ILE A 401 14.09 -1.15 -20.76
N CYS A 402 14.53 -0.84 -19.54
CA CYS A 402 15.21 0.40 -19.20
C CYS A 402 16.36 0.67 -20.20
N ASN A 403 16.07 1.33 -21.33
CA ASN A 403 16.90 1.31 -22.52
C ASN A 403 18.30 1.80 -22.19
N ARG A 404 19.24 0.86 -22.09
CA ARG A 404 20.66 1.12 -21.89
C ARG A 404 21.25 1.43 -23.25
N HIS A 405 21.38 2.71 -23.56
CA HIS A 405 22.37 3.19 -24.51
C HIS A 405 23.50 3.84 -23.73
#